data_AF-A0A9P0CI02-F1
#
_entry.id   AF-A0A9P0CI02-F1
#
_cell.length_a   1.000
_cell.length_b   1.000
_cell.length_c   1.000
_cell.angle_alpha   90.00
_cell.angle_beta   90.00
_cell.angle_gamma   90.00
#
_symmetry.space_group_name_H-M   'P 1'
#
loop_
_entity.id
_entity.type
_entity.pdbx_description
1 polymer ?
#
loop_
_entity_poly.entity_id
_entity_poly.type
_entity_poly.pdbx_seq_one_letter_code
_entity_poly.pdbx_strand_id
1 'polypeptide(L)'
;MDKKNIIDVVDIYKKTDEELLSWLTDKKLIKKCRCKIPTCRRECVIHKRQCSNSINYVYFCKKCRKTYSKFKGSFFENINVNVRMIILIMWYWAIGSRVGVTVAATNLSKPSVIQLYRYFRDVISWKVLRDQDFLLGNDFFYNINERENKLLFL
;
A
#
# COMPACT_ATOMS: atom_id res chain seq x y z
N MET A 1 -7.06 -23.07 9.47
CA MET A 1 -6.77 -22.78 8.04
C MET A 1 -7.67 -21.61 7.66
N ASP A 2 -7.32 -20.41 8.12
CA ASP A 2 -8.18 -19.24 7.93
C ASP A 2 -8.01 -18.70 6.53
N LYS A 3 -9.00 -19.00 5.69
CA LYS A 3 -9.31 -18.21 4.50
C LYS A 3 -9.66 -16.80 5.00
N LYS A 4 -8.66 -15.95 5.25
CA LYS A 4 -8.88 -14.51 5.34
C LYS A 4 -9.44 -14.09 4.01
N ASN A 5 -10.75 -13.87 4.05
CA ASN A 5 -11.63 -14.10 2.93
C ASN A 5 -11.39 -12.99 1.92
N ILE A 6 -11.65 -13.27 0.65
CA ILE A 6 -11.87 -12.24 -0.38
C ILE A 6 -12.78 -11.09 0.11
N ILE A 7 -13.65 -11.40 1.09
CA ILE A 7 -14.50 -10.47 1.85
C ILE A 7 -13.69 -9.29 2.42
N ASP A 8 -12.50 -9.52 3.00
CA ASP A 8 -11.69 -8.45 3.59
C ASP A 8 -11.18 -7.45 2.53
N VAL A 9 -10.84 -7.95 1.34
CA VAL A 9 -10.39 -7.11 0.21
C VAL A 9 -11.57 -6.38 -0.43
N VAL A 10 -12.72 -7.03 -0.54
CA VAL A 10 -13.97 -6.44 -1.02
C VAL A 10 -14.43 -5.32 -0.08
N ASP A 11 -14.29 -5.51 1.22
CA ASP A 11 -14.62 -4.50 2.23
C ASP A 11 -13.69 -3.29 2.13
N ILE A 12 -12.38 -3.50 1.93
CA ILE A 12 -11.44 -2.41 1.67
C ILE A 12 -11.83 -1.63 0.40
N TYR A 13 -12.31 -2.32 -0.63
CA TYR A 13 -12.73 -1.68 -1.88
C TYR A 13 -13.98 -0.79 -1.69
N LYS A 14 -14.89 -1.20 -0.80
CA LYS A 14 -16.12 -0.46 -0.47
C LYS A 14 -15.92 0.72 0.48
N LYS A 15 -14.81 0.76 1.22
CA LYS A 15 -14.51 1.87 2.14
C LYS A 15 -14.46 3.20 1.40
N THR A 16 -15.00 4.23 2.06
CA THR A 16 -14.82 5.63 1.64
C THR A 16 -13.33 6.01 1.66
N ASP A 17 -12.96 7.09 0.97
CA ASP A 17 -11.56 7.55 0.95
C ASP A 17 -11.04 7.91 2.37
N GLU A 18 -11.93 8.36 3.25
CA GLU A 18 -11.61 8.68 4.65
C GLU A 18 -11.30 7.43 5.46
N GLU A 19 -12.20 6.44 5.41
CA GLU A 19 -12.03 5.18 6.10
C GLU A 19 -10.81 4.42 5.59
N LEU A 20 -10.58 4.44 4.28
CA LEU A 20 -9.40 3.84 3.67
C LEU A 20 -8.13 4.53 4.17
N LEU A 21 -8.12 5.87 4.24
CA LEU A 21 -6.96 6.60 4.73
C LEU A 21 -6.70 6.35 6.22
N SER A 22 -7.75 6.27 7.05
CA SER A 22 -7.63 5.90 8.45
C SER A 22 -7.03 4.50 8.56
N TRP A 23 -7.60 3.53 7.84
CA TRP A 23 -7.13 2.15 7.84
C TRP A 23 -5.66 2.03 7.40
N LEU A 24 -5.25 2.75 6.34
CA LEU A 24 -3.85 2.78 5.88
C LEU A 24 -2.90 3.41 6.91
N THR A 25 -3.39 4.37 7.69
CA THR A 25 -2.62 5.05 8.74
C THR A 25 -2.49 4.17 9.99
N ASP A 26 -3.59 3.51 10.39
CA ASP A 26 -3.66 2.60 11.54
C ASP A 26 -2.79 1.37 11.31
N LYS A 27 -2.84 0.84 10.09
CA LYS A 27 -1.92 -0.19 9.63
C LYS A 27 -0.55 0.36 9.31
N LYS A 28 -0.16 1.62 9.60
CA LYS A 28 1.20 2.18 9.34
C LYS A 28 1.73 2.00 7.90
N LEU A 29 0.84 1.74 6.93
CA LEU A 29 1.19 1.66 5.51
C LEU A 29 1.48 3.05 4.95
N ILE A 30 0.94 4.10 5.60
CA ILE A 30 1.27 5.50 5.35
C ILE A 30 1.87 6.11 6.62
N LYS A 31 2.93 6.90 6.44
CA LYS A 31 3.61 7.59 7.54
C LYS A 31 2.97 8.95 7.78
N LYS A 32 2.90 9.35 9.05
CA LYS A 32 2.60 10.74 9.42
C LYS A 32 3.61 11.69 8.76
N CYS A 33 3.12 12.81 8.24
CA CYS A 33 3.95 13.77 7.52
C CYS A 33 4.28 14.97 8.40
N ARG A 34 5.55 15.38 8.39
CA ARG A 34 6.01 16.67 8.93
C ARG A 34 6.43 17.58 7.78
N CYS A 35 6.25 18.89 7.97
CA CYS A 35 6.65 19.87 6.98
C CYS A 35 8.16 19.78 6.72
N LYS A 36 8.54 19.63 5.45
CA LYS A 36 9.95 19.48 5.04
C LYS A 36 10.76 20.77 5.11
N ILE A 37 10.12 21.92 5.37
CA ILE A 37 10.83 23.19 5.54
C ILE A 37 11.58 23.14 6.88
N PRO A 38 12.92 23.34 6.88
CA PRO A 38 13.74 23.24 8.09
C PRO A 38 13.25 24.09 9.26
N THR A 39 12.74 25.29 8.98
CA THR A 39 12.25 26.27 9.96
C THR A 39 10.80 26.02 10.42
N CYS A 40 10.11 25.03 9.84
CA CYS A 40 8.74 24.70 10.23
C CYS A 40 8.66 23.37 10.96
N ARG A 41 8.98 22.25 10.30
CA ARG A 41 8.91 20.88 10.82
C ARG A 41 7.63 20.47 11.57
N ARG A 42 6.56 21.28 11.52
CA ARG A 42 5.27 21.02 12.17
C ARG A 42 4.60 19.83 11.52
N GLU A 43 3.76 19.14 12.31
CA GLU A 43 2.91 18.07 11.80
C GLU A 43 1.93 18.63 10.76
N CYS A 44 1.86 17.96 9.62
CA CYS A 44 0.94 18.31 8.55
C CYS A 44 -0.45 17.74 8.85
N VAL A 45 -1.49 18.48 8.47
CA VAL A 45 -2.88 18.01 8.56
C VAL A 45 -3.30 17.35 7.26
N ILE A 46 -4.23 16.42 7.33
CA ILE A 46 -4.86 15.82 6.15
C ILE A 46 -5.90 16.80 5.61
N HIS A 47 -5.88 17.04 4.30
CA HIS A 47 -6.82 17.93 3.61
C HIS A 47 -7.40 17.25 2.38
N LYS A 48 -8.71 17.40 2.15
CA LYS A 48 -9.35 16.93 0.91
C LYS A 48 -8.80 17.71 -0.28
N ARG A 49 -8.37 17.00 -1.31
CA ARG A 49 -7.93 17.58 -2.59
C ARG A 49 -8.10 16.53 -3.66
N GLN A 50 -8.71 16.89 -4.79
CA GLN A 50 -8.75 16.02 -5.96
C GLN A 50 -7.32 15.64 -6.36
N CYS A 51 -7.02 14.35 -6.33
CA CYS A 51 -5.69 13.80 -6.63
C CYS A 51 -5.80 12.69 -7.66
N SER A 52 -4.77 12.54 -8.50
CA SER A 52 -4.68 11.50 -9.53
C SER A 52 -4.75 10.07 -8.96
N ASN A 53 -4.23 9.84 -7.76
CA ASN A 53 -4.06 8.49 -7.18
C ASN A 53 -5.28 8.04 -6.35
N SER A 54 -6.46 8.56 -6.71
CA SER A 54 -7.80 8.08 -6.31
C SER A 54 -8.23 8.25 -4.86
N ILE A 55 -7.30 8.41 -3.91
CA ILE A 55 -7.64 8.86 -2.56
C ILE A 55 -7.49 10.38 -2.55
N ASN A 56 -8.60 11.11 -2.45
CA ASN A 56 -8.66 12.57 -2.60
C ASN A 56 -8.14 13.34 -1.38
N TYR A 57 -6.96 12.97 -0.90
CA TYR A 57 -6.33 13.53 0.31
C TYR A 57 -4.86 13.87 0.08
N VAL A 58 -4.41 14.93 0.73
CA VAL A 58 -3.00 15.36 0.78
C VAL A 58 -2.63 15.81 2.17
N TYR A 59 -1.33 15.80 2.47
CA TYR A 59 -0.82 16.47 3.67
C TYR A 59 -0.60 17.94 3.39
N PHE A 60 -1.13 18.80 4.26
CA PHE A 60 -1.04 20.25 4.17
C PHE A 60 -0.42 20.84 5.42
N CYS A 61 0.57 21.71 5.24
CA CYS A 61 1.15 22.46 6.34
C CYS A 61 0.43 23.81 6.51
N LYS A 62 -0.28 24.00 7.63
CA LYS A 62 -1.00 25.26 7.92
C LYS A 62 -0.09 26.50 7.97
N LYS A 63 1.16 26.36 8.45
CA LYS A 63 2.12 27.48 8.57
C LYS A 63 2.70 27.88 7.20
N CYS A 64 3.23 26.91 6.46
CA CYS A 64 3.96 27.17 5.22
C CYS A 64 3.10 27.10 3.96
N ARG A 65 1.82 26.72 4.10
CA ARG A 65 0.86 26.50 3.01
C ARG A 65 1.34 25.55 1.92
N LYS A 66 2.31 24.68 2.23
CA LYS A 66 2.84 23.67 1.31
C LYS A 66 2.03 22.38 1.40
N THR A 67 1.84 21.76 0.24
CA THR A 67 1.18 20.45 0.08
C THR A 67 2.24 19.36 -0.12
N TYR A 68 2.00 18.19 0.45
CA TYR A 68 2.86 17.01 0.32
C TYR A 68 2.01 15.79 -0.03
N SER A 69 2.59 14.88 -0.82
CA SER A 69 1.98 13.59 -1.10
C SER A 69 1.87 12.78 0.19
N LYS A 70 0.68 12.20 0.42
CA LYS A 70 0.43 11.26 1.50
C LYS A 70 1.22 9.97 1.38
N PHE A 71 1.58 9.56 0.16
CA PHE A 71 2.32 8.32 -0.07
C PHE A 71 3.84 8.50 -0.01
N LYS A 72 4.34 9.70 0.26
CA LYS A 72 5.79 9.94 0.34
C LYS A 72 6.40 9.09 1.46
N GLY A 73 7.45 8.33 1.14
CA GLY A 73 8.14 7.44 2.07
C GLY A 73 7.35 6.18 2.45
N SER A 74 6.34 5.83 1.65
CA SER A 74 5.51 4.64 1.82
C SER A 74 5.69 3.66 0.65
N PHE A 75 5.13 2.46 0.81
CA PHE A 75 5.04 1.45 -0.25
C PHE A 75 4.33 1.96 -1.51
N PHE A 76 3.39 2.89 -1.36
CA PHE A 76 2.61 3.44 -2.49
C PHE A 76 3.31 4.62 -3.19
N GLU A 77 4.55 4.93 -2.81
CA GLU A 77 5.29 6.04 -3.42
C GLU A 77 5.62 5.75 -4.89
N ASN A 78 5.42 6.73 -5.77
CA ASN A 78 5.68 6.64 -7.22
C ASN A 78 4.86 5.59 -7.99
N ILE A 79 3.85 4.99 -7.36
CA ILE A 79 2.90 4.11 -8.05
C ILE A 79 1.74 4.96 -8.58
N ASN A 80 1.56 4.94 -9.90
CA ASN A 80 0.50 5.68 -10.60
C ASN A 80 -0.83 4.91 -10.68
N VAL A 81 -0.99 3.87 -9.87
CA VAL A 81 -2.17 3.02 -9.79
C VAL A 81 -2.93 3.36 -8.52
N ASN A 82 -4.26 3.30 -8.58
CA ASN A 82 -5.13 3.49 -7.43
C ASN A 82 -4.74 2.52 -6.29
N VAL A 83 -4.63 3.01 -5.06
CA VAL A 83 -4.31 2.18 -3.89
C VAL A 83 -5.26 1.00 -3.72
N ARG A 84 -6.57 1.18 -3.93
CA ARG A 84 -7.54 0.08 -3.87
C ARG A 84 -7.19 -1.03 -4.88
N MET A 85 -6.76 -0.61 -6.07
CA MET A 85 -6.35 -1.53 -7.12
C MET A 85 -5.02 -2.22 -6.77
N ILE A 86 -4.06 -1.50 -6.18
CA ILE A 86 -2.80 -2.09 -5.70
C ILE A 86 -3.09 -3.18 -4.66
N ILE A 87 -3.98 -2.93 -3.69
CA ILE A 87 -4.37 -3.90 -2.67
C ILE A 87 -5.00 -5.14 -3.31
N LEU A 88 -5.90 -4.96 -4.29
CA LEU A 88 -6.51 -6.06 -5.02
C LEU A 88 -5.47 -6.89 -5.80
N ILE A 89 -4.52 -6.25 -6.48
CA ILE A 89 -3.44 -6.93 -7.22
C ILE A 89 -2.52 -7.68 -6.25
N MET A 90 -2.24 -7.10 -5.08
CA MET A 90 -1.44 -7.73 -4.03
C MET A 90 -2.11 -9.01 -3.52
N TRP A 91 -3.44 -9.00 -3.34
CA TRP A 91 -4.19 -10.21 -3.00
C TRP A 91 -4.08 -11.28 -4.10
N TYR A 92 -4.32 -10.91 -5.37
CA TYR A 92 -4.17 -11.83 -6.50
C TYR A 92 -2.75 -12.41 -6.60
N TRP A 93 -1.74 -11.58 -6.35
CA TRP A 93 -0.35 -12.00 -6.33
C TRP A 93 -0.07 -12.98 -5.18
N ALA A 94 -0.57 -12.70 -3.98
CA ALA A 94 -0.38 -13.54 -2.79
C ALA A 94 -1.02 -14.93 -2.93
N ILE A 95 -2.17 -15.04 -3.59
CA ILE A 95 -2.80 -16.34 -3.89
C ILE A 95 -2.18 -17.07 -5.10
N GLY A 96 -1.10 -16.55 -5.68
CA GLY A 96 -0.43 -17.15 -6.83
C GLY A 96 -1.22 -17.05 -8.14
N SER A 97 -2.15 -16.09 -8.26
CA SER A 97 -2.98 -15.93 -9.45
C SER A 97 -2.13 -15.56 -10.68
N ARG A 98 -2.49 -16.15 -11.83
CA ARG A 98 -1.85 -15.87 -13.11
C ARG A 98 -2.11 -14.42 -13.53
N VAL A 99 -1.11 -13.79 -14.14
CA VAL A 99 -1.20 -12.39 -14.64
C VAL A 99 -2.45 -12.16 -15.49
N GLY A 100 -2.83 -13.11 -16.36
CA GLY A 100 -4.02 -12.97 -17.22
C GLY A 100 -5.33 -12.85 -16.43
N VAL A 101 -5.46 -13.59 -15.32
CA VAL A 101 -6.64 -13.51 -14.43
C VAL A 101 -6.68 -12.15 -13.74
N THR A 102 -5.54 -11.69 -13.22
CA THR A 102 -5.43 -10.38 -12.57
C THR A 102 -5.70 -9.23 -13.53
N VAL A 103 -5.23 -9.33 -14.77
CA VAL A 103 -5.54 -8.37 -15.85
C VAL A 103 -7.05 -8.31 -16.09
N ALA A 104 -7.71 -9.46 -16.23
CA ALA A 104 -9.16 -9.51 -16.44
C ALA A 104 -9.93 -8.92 -15.25
N ALA A 105 -9.47 -9.19 -14.02
CA ALA A 105 -10.13 -8.71 -12.80
C ALA A 105 -9.91 -7.21 -12.51
N THR A 106 -8.79 -6.64 -12.94
CA THR A 106 -8.40 -5.25 -12.60
C THR A 106 -8.54 -4.29 -13.77
N ASN A 107 -8.74 -4.80 -14.99
CA ASN A 107 -8.74 -4.02 -16.22
C ASN A 107 -7.47 -3.16 -16.41
N LEU A 108 -6.36 -3.56 -15.78
CA LEU A 108 -5.05 -2.94 -16.02
C LEU A 108 -4.35 -3.60 -17.20
N SER A 109 -3.45 -2.86 -17.84
CA SER A 109 -2.63 -3.42 -18.89
C SER A 109 -1.74 -4.56 -18.34
N LYS A 110 -1.54 -5.59 -19.15
CA LYS A 110 -0.65 -6.72 -18.82
C LYS A 110 0.76 -6.25 -18.37
N PRO A 111 1.40 -5.26 -19.04
CA PRO A 111 2.67 -4.71 -18.57
C PRO A 111 2.61 -4.14 -17.16
N SER A 112 1.57 -3.37 -16.82
CA SER A 112 1.40 -2.81 -15.47
C SER A 112 1.27 -3.87 -14.39
N VAL A 113 0.49 -4.94 -14.65
CA VAL A 113 0.35 -6.06 -13.70
C VAL A 113 1.68 -6.79 -13.53
N ILE A 114 2.42 -7.05 -14.62
CA ILE A 114 3.76 -7.67 -14.54
C ILE A 114 4.72 -6.80 -13.73
N GLN A 115 4.72 -5.48 -13.97
CA GLN A 115 5.57 -4.55 -13.24
C GLN A 115 5.25 -4.54 -11.75
N LEU A 116 3.97 -4.54 -11.37
CA LEU A 116 3.55 -4.62 -9.97
C LEU A 116 3.93 -5.95 -9.32
N TYR A 117 3.75 -7.08 -10.02
CA TYR A 117 4.17 -8.40 -9.55
C TYR A 117 5.69 -8.46 -9.30
N ARG A 118 6.48 -7.88 -10.21
CA ARG A 118 7.93 -7.75 -10.04
C ARG A 118 8.27 -6.86 -8.85
N TYR A 119 7.62 -5.70 -8.74
CA TYR A 119 7.80 -4.80 -7.61
C TYR A 119 7.54 -5.49 -6.27
N PHE A 120 6.43 -6.26 -6.14
CA PHE A 120 6.13 -7.00 -4.92
C PHE A 120 7.21 -8.04 -4.60
N ARG A 121 7.67 -8.77 -5.62
CA ARG A 121 8.78 -9.72 -5.47
C ARG A 121 10.06 -9.01 -5.03
N ASP A 122 10.42 -7.90 -5.66
CA ASP A 122 11.65 -7.16 -5.34
C ASP A 122 11.62 -6.63 -3.91
N VAL A 123 10.47 -6.11 -3.47
CA VAL A 123 10.26 -5.68 -2.08
C VAL A 123 10.47 -6.85 -1.12
N ILE A 124 9.93 -8.03 -1.41
CA ILE A 124 10.07 -9.19 -0.53
C ILE A 124 11.49 -9.75 -0.57
N SER A 125 12.07 -9.94 -1.76
CA SER A 125 13.45 -10.42 -1.94
C SER A 125 14.47 -9.54 -1.23
N TRP A 126 14.37 -8.22 -1.40
CA TRP A 126 15.25 -7.26 -0.72
C TRP A 126 15.14 -7.33 0.81
N LYS A 127 13.97 -7.74 1.32
CA LYS A 127 13.71 -7.85 2.75
C LYS A 127 14.15 -9.19 3.34
N VAL A 128 13.93 -10.30 2.63
CA VAL A 128 14.45 -11.62 3.00
C VAL A 128 15.98 -11.56 3.14
N LEU A 129 16.66 -10.87 2.22
CA LEU A 129 18.12 -10.69 2.28
C LEU A 129 18.62 -9.84 3.46
N ARG A 130 17.74 -9.17 4.19
CA ARG A 130 18.10 -8.31 5.33
C ARG A 130 17.83 -8.92 6.69
N ASP A 131 17.26 -10.12 6.75
CA ASP A 131 16.96 -10.89 7.98
C ASP A 131 16.35 -10.02 9.10
N GLN A 132 15.46 -9.11 8.71
CA GLN A 132 14.73 -8.23 9.61
C GLN A 132 13.24 -8.56 9.51
N ASP A 133 12.61 -8.84 10.66
CA ASP A 133 11.17 -8.91 10.79
C ASP A 133 10.54 -7.66 10.17
N PHE A 134 9.75 -7.85 9.12
CA PHE A 134 9.15 -6.73 8.40
C PHE A 134 7.68 -6.60 8.74
N LEU A 135 7.28 -5.35 8.96
CA LEU A 135 5.91 -4.91 9.14
C LEU A 135 5.42 -4.34 7.80
N LEU A 136 4.69 -5.13 7.01
CA LEU A 136 3.77 -4.60 5.98
C LEU A 136 2.50 -4.14 6.68
N GLY A 137 2.71 -3.25 7.62
CA GLY A 137 1.70 -2.62 8.43
C GLY A 137 1.90 -2.74 9.93
N ASN A 138 0.91 -3.22 10.69
CA ASN A 138 1.05 -3.45 12.14
C ASN A 138 1.24 -4.94 12.51
N ASP A 139 1.24 -5.84 11.51
CA ASP A 139 1.34 -7.29 11.71
C ASP A 139 2.69 -7.85 11.24
N PHE A 140 3.23 -8.82 12.00
CA PHE A 140 4.52 -9.47 11.78
C PHE A 140 4.45 -10.48 10.63
N PHE A 141 5.44 -10.44 9.73
CA PHE A 141 5.70 -11.51 8.76
C PHE A 141 6.74 -12.45 9.37
N TYR A 142 6.37 -13.71 9.63
CA TYR A 142 7.33 -14.71 10.11
C TYR A 142 8.26 -15.16 8.99
N ASN A 143 9.51 -15.37 9.40
CA ASN A 143 10.66 -15.75 8.58
C ASN A 143 10.37 -17.02 7.75
N ILE A 144 10.65 -16.95 6.44
CA ILE A 144 10.51 -18.07 5.51
C ILE A 144 11.76 -18.93 5.66
N ASN A 145 11.80 -19.76 6.68
CA ASN A 145 12.70 -20.91 6.70
C ASN A 145 11.90 -22.16 7.06
N GLU A 146 11.98 -23.11 6.13
CA GLU A 146 11.49 -24.50 6.16
C GLU A 146 10.02 -24.78 5.81
N ARG A 147 9.85 -25.18 4.54
CA ARG A 147 8.90 -26.17 4.00
C ARG A 147 7.43 -25.82 3.77
N GLU A 148 6.94 -24.63 4.10
CA GLU A 148 5.64 -24.19 3.59
C GLU A 148 5.71 -22.77 3.01
N ASN A 149 5.56 -22.66 1.70
CA ASN A 149 5.35 -21.39 0.99
C ASN A 149 4.01 -20.77 1.40
N LYS A 150 3.94 -20.19 2.60
CA LYS A 150 2.80 -19.41 3.08
C LYS A 150 3.27 -18.00 3.38
N LEU A 151 3.14 -17.14 2.38
CA LEU A 151 3.15 -15.71 2.60
C LEU A 151 1.89 -15.35 3.38
N LEU A 152 2.02 -15.11 4.68
CA LEU A 152 0.94 -14.58 5.53
C LEU A 152 0.70 -13.11 5.17
N PHE A 153 -0.32 -12.83 4.36
CA PHE A 153 -0.77 -11.48 4.07
C PHE A 153 -2.10 -11.19 4.79
N LEU A 154 -2.04 -10.18 5.66
CA LEU A 154 -3.13 -9.61 6.48
C LEU A 154 -3.81 -10.60 7.40
#